data_AF-A0AAN4TIT9-F1
#
_entry.id   AF-A0AAN4TIT9-F1
#
_cell.length_a   1.000
_cell.length_b   1.000
_cell.length_c   1.000
_cell.angle_alpha   90.00
_cell.angle_beta   90.00
_cell.angle_gamma   90.00
#
_symmetry.space_group_name_H-M   'P 1'
#
loop_
_entity.id
_entity.type
_entity.pdbx_description
1 polymer ?
#
loop_
_entity_poly.entity_id
_entity_poly.type
_entity_poly.pdbx_seq_one_letter_code
_entity_poly.pdbx_strand_id
1 'polypeptide(L)'
;MWALAQRWRSEAAGGDYETFGEESERYPTYNHNPTTPLANQYAYILDRYRNREDGEFSEDVEGVPTHEFPLRDEINGKPITLSTVVVSADPDANRYDSRYSAIRHLEAGEPFYIRHTFSADVPEVLAHVEELYNQALDASVSDSQALSILGEIHWWVANAMPDHRGSAAKTEFSVRAIAMARGMELPPMRHGIVADLEAMTTSREAFVRHYNNFFDR
;
A
#
# COMPACT_ATOMS: atom_id res chain seq x y z
N MET A 1 10.28 5.49 15.17
CA MET A 1 10.48 4.19 14.49
C MET A 1 10.80 4.39 13.00
N TRP A 2 9.97 5.13 12.25
CA TRP A 2 10.10 5.29 10.79
C TRP A 2 11.48 5.79 10.30
N ALA A 3 12.05 6.81 10.94
CA ALA A 3 13.39 7.32 10.59
C ALA A 3 14.50 6.24 10.67
N LEU A 4 14.40 5.30 11.62
CA LEU A 4 15.33 4.17 11.69
C LEU A 4 15.12 3.20 10.52
N ALA A 5 13.87 2.96 10.13
CA ALA A 5 13.53 2.14 8.98
C ALA A 5 14.02 2.79 7.66
N GLN A 6 13.91 4.11 7.53
CA GLN A 6 14.45 4.88 6.40
C GLN A 6 15.97 4.71 6.32
N ARG A 7 16.69 4.98 7.42
CA ARG A 7 18.14 4.81 7.46
C ARG A 7 18.57 3.38 7.11
N TRP A 8 17.95 2.37 7.72
CA TRP A 8 18.22 0.97 7.42
C TRP A 8 18.01 0.66 5.93
N ARG A 9 16.91 1.18 5.34
CA ARG A 9 16.59 0.95 3.93
C ARG A 9 17.60 1.62 3.00
N SER A 10 18.05 2.83 3.31
CA SER A 10 19.08 3.54 2.55
C SER A 10 20.42 2.83 2.62
N GLU A 11 20.83 2.35 3.81
CA GLU A 11 22.05 1.56 3.99
C GLU A 11 21.98 0.24 3.19
N ALA A 12 20.84 -0.46 3.23
CA ALA A 12 20.61 -1.67 2.44
C ALA A 12 20.59 -1.42 0.92
N ALA A 13 20.34 -0.18 0.49
CA ALA A 13 20.39 0.26 -0.90
C ALA A 13 21.79 0.80 -1.32
N GLY A 14 22.83 0.56 -0.53
CA GLY A 14 24.19 1.02 -0.85
C GLY A 14 24.47 2.47 -0.46
N GLY A 15 23.69 3.03 0.48
CA GLY A 15 23.83 4.41 0.94
C GLY A 15 23.06 5.43 0.10
N ASP A 16 22.02 5.01 -0.61
CA ASP A 16 21.15 5.89 -1.40
C ASP A 16 20.12 6.60 -0.49
N TYR A 17 20.59 7.61 0.23
CA TYR A 17 19.77 8.42 1.14
C TYR A 17 18.85 9.40 0.41
N GLU A 18 19.17 9.79 -0.82
CA GLU A 18 18.33 10.66 -1.63
C GLU A 18 17.03 9.94 -2.00
N THR A 19 17.12 8.68 -2.45
CA THR A 19 15.94 7.93 -2.89
C THR A 19 15.16 7.30 -1.72
N PHE A 20 15.85 6.84 -0.68
CA PHE A 20 15.23 6.04 0.39
C PHE A 20 15.25 6.68 1.79
N GLY A 21 15.95 7.81 1.97
CA GLY A 21 16.11 8.48 3.27
C GLY A 21 14.95 9.42 3.64
N GLU A 22 15.20 10.30 4.60
CA GLU A 22 14.21 11.26 5.12
C GLU A 22 13.73 12.25 4.04
N GLU A 23 14.59 12.60 3.09
CA GLU A 23 14.23 13.48 1.96
C GLU A 23 13.31 12.80 0.93
N SER A 24 13.06 11.49 1.06
CA SER A 24 12.14 10.75 0.19
C SER A 24 10.68 10.85 0.63
N GLU A 25 10.35 11.65 1.64
CA GLU A 25 8.98 11.85 2.11
C GLU A 25 8.05 12.40 1.03
N ARG A 26 6.83 11.85 0.96
CA ARG A 26 5.81 12.28 0.01
C ARG A 26 4.98 13.48 0.52
N TYR A 27 5.22 13.97 1.76
CA TYR A 27 4.36 14.97 2.42
C TYR A 27 5.00 16.33 2.70
N PRO A 28 4.18 17.39 2.72
CA PRO A 28 2.97 17.64 1.93
C PRO A 28 3.30 18.32 0.58
N THR A 29 4.56 18.23 0.15
CA THR A 29 5.17 19.11 -0.87
C THR A 29 4.56 18.98 -2.27
N TYR A 30 3.89 17.87 -2.57
CA TYR A 30 3.28 17.62 -3.88
C TYR A 30 1.91 16.99 -3.70
N ASN A 31 0.83 17.75 -3.86
CA ASN A 31 -0.55 17.24 -3.88
C ASN A 31 -0.78 16.32 -5.11
N HIS A 32 -0.37 15.06 -5.00
CA HIS A 32 -0.19 14.15 -6.13
C HIS A 32 -0.48 12.69 -5.73
N ASN A 33 -1.04 11.95 -6.69
CA ASN A 33 -1.31 10.51 -6.57
C ASN A 33 -0.33 9.74 -7.46
N PRO A 34 0.75 9.19 -6.90
CA PRO A 34 1.62 8.34 -7.68
C PRO A 34 0.87 7.10 -8.15
N THR A 35 1.29 6.56 -9.30
CA THR A 35 0.78 5.31 -9.83
C THR A 35 1.84 4.21 -9.74
N THR A 36 1.38 2.97 -9.76
CA THR A 36 2.23 1.79 -9.94
C THR A 36 1.60 0.91 -11.02
N PRO A 37 2.20 0.82 -12.21
CA PRO A 37 1.69 -0.02 -13.28
C PRO A 37 1.62 -1.50 -12.88
N LEU A 38 0.50 -2.15 -13.18
CA LEU A 38 0.28 -3.57 -12.95
C LEU A 38 0.86 -4.42 -14.09
N ALA A 39 2.18 -4.35 -14.26
CA ALA A 39 2.95 -5.17 -15.20
C ALA A 39 3.94 -6.10 -14.50
N ASN A 40 4.47 -7.06 -15.24
CA ASN A 40 5.56 -7.94 -14.81
C ASN A 40 5.25 -8.61 -13.47
N GLN A 41 6.05 -8.32 -12.42
CA GLN A 41 5.87 -8.88 -11.08
C GLN A 41 4.53 -8.53 -10.41
N TYR A 42 3.82 -7.52 -10.91
CA TYR A 42 2.51 -7.09 -10.37
C TYR A 42 1.33 -7.58 -11.23
N ALA A 43 1.59 -8.25 -12.35
CA ALA A 43 0.53 -8.69 -13.27
C ALA A 43 -0.48 -9.64 -12.63
N TYR A 44 -0.09 -10.39 -11.60
CA TYR A 44 -1.01 -11.28 -10.88
C TYR A 44 -2.15 -10.54 -10.18
N ILE A 45 -2.00 -9.24 -9.88
CA ILE A 45 -3.08 -8.42 -9.33
C ILE A 45 -4.15 -8.22 -10.39
N LEU A 46 -3.78 -7.98 -11.64
CA LEU A 46 -4.74 -7.82 -12.74
C LEU A 46 -5.67 -9.05 -12.84
N ASP A 47 -5.11 -10.24 -12.71
CA ASP A 47 -5.90 -11.49 -12.74
C ASP A 47 -6.94 -11.57 -11.61
N ARG A 48 -6.66 -11.00 -10.43
CA ARG A 48 -7.61 -10.93 -9.30
C ARG A 48 -8.80 -9.99 -9.57
N TYR A 49 -8.59 -8.99 -10.43
CA TYR A 49 -9.59 -7.94 -10.70
C TYR A 49 -10.30 -8.07 -12.04
N ARG A 50 -9.74 -8.82 -13.01
CA ARG A 50 -10.27 -8.94 -14.38
C ARG A 50 -11.74 -9.35 -14.47
N ASN A 51 -12.24 -10.13 -13.51
CA ASN A 51 -13.63 -10.63 -13.49
C ASN A 51 -14.48 -10.00 -12.37
N ARG A 52 -14.00 -8.93 -11.74
CA ARG A 52 -14.75 -8.26 -10.68
C ARG A 52 -15.78 -7.30 -11.29
N GLU A 53 -16.98 -7.33 -10.76
CA GLU A 53 -18.11 -6.48 -11.20
C GLU A 53 -18.47 -5.41 -10.17
N ASP A 54 -17.79 -5.39 -9.02
CA ASP A 54 -18.03 -4.45 -7.91
C ASP A 54 -17.21 -3.16 -7.99
N GLY A 55 -16.60 -2.89 -9.15
CA GLY A 55 -15.84 -1.67 -9.41
C GLY A 55 -16.72 -0.51 -9.87
N GLU A 56 -16.29 0.71 -9.58
CA GLU A 56 -16.92 1.95 -10.02
C GLU A 56 -16.48 2.26 -11.46
N PHE A 57 -17.44 2.42 -12.36
CA PHE A 57 -17.13 2.81 -13.74
C PHE A 57 -16.77 4.29 -13.81
N SER A 58 -15.66 4.60 -14.48
CA SER A 58 -15.18 5.96 -14.73
C SER A 58 -14.82 6.14 -16.20
N GLU A 59 -15.23 7.28 -16.78
CA GLU A 59 -14.71 7.74 -18.06
C GLU A 59 -13.40 8.49 -17.80
N ASP A 60 -12.26 7.81 -17.94
CA ASP A 60 -10.95 8.39 -17.60
C ASP A 60 -10.58 9.60 -18.48
N VAL A 61 -9.66 10.41 -17.99
CA VAL A 61 -9.22 11.72 -18.52
C VAL A 61 -8.58 11.61 -19.92
N GLU A 62 -8.30 10.41 -20.40
CA GLU A 62 -7.70 10.16 -21.73
C GLU A 62 -8.54 9.26 -22.65
N GLY A 63 -9.83 9.12 -22.33
CA GLY A 63 -10.78 8.40 -23.17
C GLY A 63 -10.68 6.87 -23.08
N VAL A 64 -10.02 6.35 -22.05
CA VAL A 64 -9.98 4.91 -21.74
C VAL A 64 -10.95 4.66 -20.59
N PRO A 65 -12.13 4.05 -20.82
CA PRO A 65 -13.02 3.74 -19.72
C PRO A 65 -12.36 2.76 -18.75
N THR A 66 -12.58 2.95 -17.45
CA THR A 66 -11.97 2.16 -16.38
C THR A 66 -13.01 1.68 -15.38
N HIS A 67 -12.68 0.57 -14.71
CA HIS A 67 -13.27 0.12 -13.47
C HIS A 67 -12.30 0.42 -12.33
N GLU A 68 -12.75 1.18 -11.35
CA GLU A 68 -11.98 1.57 -10.18
C GLU A 68 -12.43 0.82 -8.94
N PHE A 69 -11.48 0.34 -8.15
CA PHE A 69 -11.72 -0.39 -6.90
C PHE A 69 -11.03 0.35 -5.75
N PRO A 70 -11.59 1.49 -5.31
CA PRO A 70 -11.00 2.30 -4.25
C PRO A 70 -11.12 1.60 -2.89
N LEU A 71 -10.01 1.55 -2.15
CA LEU A 71 -10.06 1.22 -0.74
C LEU A 71 -10.59 2.41 0.05
N ARG A 72 -11.63 2.17 0.83
CA ARG A 72 -12.27 3.16 1.70
C ARG A 72 -12.32 2.64 3.12
N ASP A 73 -12.02 3.52 4.07
CA ASP A 73 -12.10 3.25 5.50
C ASP A 73 -12.41 4.56 6.23
N GLU A 74 -12.30 4.58 7.54
CA GLU A 74 -12.52 5.76 8.36
C GLU A 74 -11.44 5.96 9.42
N ILE A 75 -11.12 7.23 9.69
CA ILE A 75 -10.30 7.65 10.82
C ILE A 75 -11.18 8.57 11.67
N ASN A 76 -11.42 8.20 12.94
CA ASN A 76 -12.27 8.98 13.86
C ASN A 76 -13.67 9.31 13.29
N GLY A 77 -14.27 8.37 12.56
CA GLY A 77 -15.58 8.52 11.91
C GLY A 77 -15.58 9.43 10.68
N LYS A 78 -14.42 9.91 10.22
CA LYS A 78 -14.25 10.64 8.97
C LYS A 78 -13.82 9.65 7.87
N PRO A 79 -14.57 9.58 6.75
CA PRO A 79 -14.21 8.70 5.66
C PRO A 79 -12.92 9.15 4.98
N ILE A 80 -12.10 8.19 4.57
CA ILE A 80 -10.87 8.38 3.79
C ILE A 80 -10.86 7.41 2.61
N THR A 81 -10.38 7.88 1.46
CA THR A 81 -10.11 7.02 0.30
C THR A 81 -8.60 6.86 0.16
N LEU A 82 -8.15 5.63 0.05
CA LEU A 82 -6.74 5.25 0.00
C LEU A 82 -6.35 4.82 -1.42
N SER A 83 -5.49 3.81 -1.53
CA SER A 83 -5.10 3.23 -2.81
C SER A 83 -6.32 2.69 -3.56
N THR A 84 -6.30 2.86 -4.88
CA THR A 84 -7.33 2.43 -5.81
C THR A 84 -6.70 1.55 -6.87
N VAL A 85 -7.21 0.33 -7.03
CA VAL A 85 -6.86 -0.48 -8.20
C VAL A 85 -7.68 0.03 -9.39
N VAL A 86 -7.02 0.36 -10.48
CA VAL A 86 -7.63 0.86 -11.72
C VAL A 86 -7.37 -0.17 -12.82
N VAL A 87 -8.46 -0.61 -13.46
CA VAL A 87 -8.44 -1.61 -14.54
C VAL A 87 -9.20 -1.03 -15.73
N SER A 88 -8.64 -1.10 -16.93
CA SER A 88 -9.40 -0.69 -18.12
C SER A 88 -10.61 -1.58 -18.35
N ALA A 89 -11.73 -0.97 -18.77
CA ALA A 89 -12.92 -1.68 -19.21
C ALA A 89 -12.70 -2.43 -20.54
N ASP A 90 -11.66 -2.09 -21.32
CA ASP A 90 -11.15 -2.97 -22.37
C ASP A 90 -10.06 -3.87 -21.77
N PRO A 91 -10.33 -5.18 -21.53
CA PRO A 91 -9.37 -6.11 -20.95
C PRO A 91 -8.16 -6.38 -21.86
N ASP A 92 -8.25 -6.02 -23.15
CA ASP A 92 -7.20 -6.10 -24.15
C ASP A 92 -6.55 -4.74 -24.44
N ALA A 93 -6.84 -3.72 -23.60
CA ALA A 93 -6.24 -2.40 -23.73
C ALA A 93 -4.72 -2.48 -23.75
N ASN A 94 -4.13 -1.92 -24.80
CA ASN A 94 -2.70 -1.90 -25.00
C ASN A 94 -2.29 -0.53 -25.51
N ARG A 95 -1.46 0.18 -24.75
CA ARG A 95 -0.97 1.52 -25.11
C ARG A 95 -0.30 1.60 -26.49
N TYR A 96 0.22 0.49 -27.01
CA TYR A 96 0.84 0.45 -28.34
C TYR A 96 -0.19 0.35 -29.48
N ASP A 97 -1.43 -0.04 -29.19
CA ASP A 97 -2.54 0.00 -30.16
C ASP A 97 -2.81 1.46 -30.56
N SER A 98 -3.10 1.68 -31.84
CA SER A 98 -3.54 2.98 -32.35
C SER A 98 -4.81 3.51 -31.68
N ARG A 99 -5.71 2.63 -31.21
CA ARG A 99 -6.95 2.99 -30.48
C ARG A 99 -6.64 3.71 -29.16
N TYR A 100 -5.49 3.43 -28.57
CA TYR A 100 -5.05 3.91 -27.27
C TYR A 100 -3.89 4.90 -27.38
N SER A 101 -3.82 5.66 -28.46
CA SER A 101 -2.70 6.57 -28.71
C SER A 101 -2.54 7.68 -27.66
N ALA A 102 -3.63 8.05 -26.97
CA ALA A 102 -3.61 9.05 -25.90
C ALA A 102 -2.72 8.60 -24.73
N ILE A 103 -2.86 7.35 -24.30
CA ILE A 103 -2.11 6.76 -23.19
C ILE A 103 -0.72 6.22 -23.58
N ARG A 104 -0.18 6.54 -24.76
CA ARG A 104 1.13 6.02 -25.20
C ARG A 104 2.30 6.45 -24.33
N HIS A 105 2.18 7.63 -23.73
CA HIS A 105 3.20 8.25 -22.89
C HIS A 105 3.25 7.67 -21.47
N LEU A 106 2.23 6.89 -21.10
CA LEU A 106 2.13 6.17 -19.83
C LEU A 106 3.17 5.03 -19.73
N GLU A 107 3.42 4.57 -18.50
CA GLU A 107 4.37 3.51 -18.20
C GLU A 107 3.88 2.13 -18.68
N ALA A 108 4.81 1.18 -18.84
CA ALA A 108 4.44 -0.18 -19.26
C ALA A 108 3.60 -0.88 -18.18
N GLY A 109 2.36 -1.25 -18.53
CA GLY A 109 1.36 -1.81 -17.61
C GLY A 109 0.12 -0.94 -17.50
N GLU A 110 0.25 0.36 -17.74
CA GLU A 110 -0.90 1.26 -17.85
C GLU A 110 -1.65 0.97 -19.18
N PRO A 111 -3.00 0.88 -19.17
CA PRO A 111 -3.94 1.51 -18.22
C PRO A 111 -4.36 0.65 -17.00
N PHE A 112 -3.60 -0.39 -16.64
CA PHE A 112 -3.81 -1.17 -15.41
C PHE A 112 -2.81 -0.73 -14.34
N TYR A 113 -3.26 -0.15 -13.24
CA TYR A 113 -2.36 0.41 -12.22
C TYR A 113 -2.99 0.47 -10.83
N ILE A 114 -2.15 0.62 -9.80
CA ILE A 114 -2.58 1.08 -8.48
C ILE A 114 -2.36 2.59 -8.44
N ARG A 115 -3.42 3.36 -8.21
CA ARG A 115 -3.35 4.78 -7.88
C ARG A 115 -3.24 4.89 -6.36
N HIS A 116 -2.16 5.44 -5.86
CA HIS A 116 -1.90 5.51 -4.41
C HIS A 116 -2.72 6.61 -3.73
N THR A 117 -2.89 6.48 -2.41
CA THR A 117 -3.52 7.47 -1.51
C THR A 117 -3.06 8.89 -1.81
N PHE A 118 -3.92 9.89 -1.73
CA PHE A 118 -3.52 11.28 -1.92
C PHE A 118 -2.43 11.68 -0.93
N SER A 119 -1.43 12.43 -1.39
CA SER A 119 -0.35 12.78 -0.48
C SER A 119 -0.82 13.66 0.67
N ALA A 120 -1.76 14.58 0.41
CA ALA A 120 -2.33 15.44 1.43
C ALA A 120 -2.96 14.68 2.62
N ASP A 121 -3.39 13.43 2.42
CA ASP A 121 -4.12 12.65 3.44
C ASP A 121 -3.22 11.87 4.39
N VAL A 122 -1.93 11.72 4.08
CA VAL A 122 -1.10 10.81 4.88
C VAL A 122 -0.62 11.36 6.21
N PRO A 123 -0.42 12.68 6.40
CA PRO A 123 -0.24 13.19 7.76
C PRO A 123 -1.37 12.73 8.71
N GLU A 124 -2.61 12.66 8.21
CA GLU A 124 -3.76 12.15 8.97
C GLU A 124 -3.65 10.63 9.22
N VAL A 125 -3.26 9.84 8.21
CA VAL A 125 -3.02 8.40 8.38
C VAL A 125 -1.89 8.12 9.38
N LEU A 126 -0.78 8.86 9.31
CA LEU A 126 0.36 8.66 10.22
C LEU A 126 0.03 9.06 11.66
N ALA A 127 -0.78 10.10 11.87
CA ALA A 127 -1.28 10.45 13.19
C ALA A 127 -2.12 9.30 13.78
N HIS A 128 -2.99 8.69 12.98
CA HIS A 128 -3.75 7.51 13.40
C HIS A 128 -2.85 6.30 13.70
N VAL A 129 -1.82 6.07 12.88
CA VAL A 129 -0.84 4.99 13.10
C VAL A 129 -0.06 5.19 14.41
N GLU A 130 0.23 6.42 14.82
CA GLU A 130 0.87 6.71 16.12
C GLU A 130 -0.03 6.28 17.30
N GLU A 131 -1.35 6.45 17.18
CA GLU A 131 -2.30 5.95 18.18
C GLU A 131 -2.28 4.41 18.24
N LEU A 132 -2.29 3.75 17.09
CA LEU A 132 -2.20 2.29 16.98
C LEU A 132 -0.86 1.77 17.52
N TYR A 133 0.25 2.47 17.26
CA TYR A 133 1.57 2.13 17.79
C TYR A 133 1.57 2.11 19.32
N ASN A 134 0.98 3.14 19.94
CA ASN A 134 0.88 3.20 21.40
C ASN A 134 -0.02 2.08 21.97
N GLN A 135 -1.13 1.77 21.30
CA GLN A 135 -1.98 0.63 21.68
C GLN A 135 -1.25 -0.71 21.53
N ALA A 136 -0.48 -0.88 20.46
CA ALA A 136 0.29 -2.10 20.23
C ALA A 136 1.32 -2.31 21.33
N LEU A 137 1.88 -1.26 21.93
CA LEU A 137 2.88 -1.37 23.01
C LEU A 137 2.28 -1.49 24.42
N ASP A 138 0.97 -1.39 24.57
CA ASP A 138 0.32 -1.54 25.88
C ASP A 138 0.49 -2.98 26.40
N ALA A 139 1.10 -3.10 27.59
CA ALA A 139 1.37 -4.39 28.22
C ALA A 139 0.10 -5.12 28.71
N SER A 140 -1.04 -4.42 28.80
CA SER A 140 -2.33 -5.01 29.14
C SER A 140 -3.02 -5.69 27.95
N VAL A 141 -2.58 -5.38 26.72
CA VAL A 141 -3.09 -5.98 25.49
C VAL A 141 -2.45 -7.36 25.29
N SER A 142 -3.25 -8.37 24.97
CA SER A 142 -2.75 -9.73 24.68
C SER A 142 -1.99 -9.79 23.35
N ASP A 143 -1.10 -10.77 23.17
CA ASP A 143 -0.32 -10.90 21.93
C ASP A 143 -1.20 -11.11 20.68
N SER A 144 -2.33 -11.80 20.82
CA SER A 144 -3.29 -11.93 19.71
C SER A 144 -3.92 -10.60 19.33
N GLN A 145 -4.22 -9.73 20.31
CA GLN A 145 -4.77 -8.40 20.05
C GLN A 145 -3.69 -7.48 19.49
N ALA A 146 -2.47 -7.53 20.04
CA ALA A 146 -1.33 -6.80 19.51
C ALA A 146 -1.04 -7.19 18.06
N LEU A 147 -1.11 -8.48 17.71
CA LEU A 147 -0.94 -8.93 16.33
C LEU A 147 -2.01 -8.35 15.38
N SER A 148 -3.26 -8.23 15.83
CA SER A 148 -4.31 -7.56 15.05
C SER A 148 -3.99 -6.08 14.84
N ILE A 149 -3.57 -5.36 15.90
CA ILE A 149 -3.17 -3.95 15.82
C ILE A 149 -1.95 -3.77 14.88
N LEU A 150 -0.98 -4.69 14.92
CA LEU A 150 0.15 -4.71 13.99
C LEU A 150 -0.30 -4.92 12.54
N GLY A 151 -1.33 -5.74 12.31
CA GLY A 151 -1.98 -5.86 11.01
C GLY A 151 -2.61 -4.56 10.55
N GLU A 152 -3.27 -3.82 11.45
CA GLU A 152 -3.83 -2.50 11.15
C GLU A 152 -2.74 -1.48 10.81
N ILE A 153 -1.66 -1.43 11.60
CA ILE A 153 -0.50 -0.57 11.31
C ILE A 153 0.08 -0.90 9.93
N HIS A 154 0.28 -2.19 9.61
CA HIS A 154 0.79 -2.60 8.31
C HIS A 154 -0.13 -2.11 7.19
N TRP A 155 -1.44 -2.34 7.33
CA TRP A 155 -2.41 -1.98 6.32
C TRP A 155 -2.46 -0.46 6.07
N TRP A 156 -2.52 0.35 7.14
CA TRP A 156 -2.56 1.80 7.04
C TRP A 156 -1.28 2.38 6.43
N VAL A 157 -0.11 1.95 6.89
CA VAL A 157 1.15 2.49 6.41
C VAL A 157 1.45 2.04 4.97
N ALA A 158 1.12 0.79 4.61
CA ALA A 158 1.25 0.32 3.23
C ALA A 158 0.40 1.16 2.28
N ASN A 159 -0.87 1.40 2.61
CA ASN A 159 -1.77 2.24 1.81
C ASN A 159 -1.34 3.71 1.80
N ALA A 160 -0.86 4.24 2.92
CA ALA A 160 -0.34 5.60 3.00
C ALA A 160 0.85 5.82 2.06
N MET A 161 1.72 4.81 1.94
CA MET A 161 2.98 4.89 1.20
C MET A 161 3.75 6.19 1.52
N PRO A 162 4.30 6.33 2.75
CA PRO A 162 4.76 7.62 3.24
C PRO A 162 5.88 8.27 2.44
N ASP A 163 6.72 7.43 1.85
CA ASP A 163 7.89 7.84 1.11
C ASP A 163 7.74 7.47 -0.37
N HIS A 164 8.40 8.24 -1.25
CA HIS A 164 8.48 8.01 -2.69
C HIS A 164 8.99 6.60 -3.05
N ARG A 165 9.88 6.04 -2.21
CA ARG A 165 10.43 4.70 -2.38
C ARG A 165 10.62 3.98 -1.05
N GLY A 166 10.44 2.66 -1.09
CA GLY A 166 10.76 1.76 0.01
C GLY A 166 9.73 1.67 1.14
N SER A 167 8.58 2.32 1.02
CA SER A 167 7.52 2.33 2.04
C SER A 167 7.09 0.92 2.48
N ALA A 168 6.98 -0.04 1.56
CA ALA A 168 6.68 -1.44 1.89
C ALA A 168 7.70 -2.07 2.86
N ALA A 169 8.99 -1.99 2.52
CA ALA A 169 10.06 -2.54 3.36
C ALA A 169 10.16 -1.82 4.72
N LYS A 170 9.99 -0.49 4.73
CA LYS A 170 10.01 0.31 5.97
C LYS A 170 8.83 -0.02 6.89
N THR A 171 7.67 -0.34 6.29
CA THR A 171 6.47 -0.81 7.01
C THR A 171 6.72 -2.14 7.68
N GLU A 172 7.18 -3.15 6.93
CA GLU A 172 7.46 -4.47 7.49
C GLU A 172 8.54 -4.41 8.58
N PHE A 173 9.61 -3.62 8.35
CA PHE A 173 10.63 -3.36 9.38
C PHE A 173 10.00 -2.81 10.67
N SER A 174 9.15 -1.79 10.55
CA SER A 174 8.54 -1.13 11.71
C SER A 174 7.62 -2.08 12.47
N VAL A 175 6.77 -2.84 11.76
CA VAL A 175 5.87 -3.83 12.38
C VAL A 175 6.64 -4.91 13.12
N ARG A 176 7.70 -5.45 12.52
CA ARG A 176 8.55 -6.46 13.17
C ARG A 176 9.27 -5.88 14.39
N ALA A 177 9.75 -4.64 14.31
CA ALA A 177 10.39 -3.97 15.45
C ALA A 177 9.42 -3.78 16.63
N ILE A 178 8.16 -3.43 16.38
CA ILE A 178 7.13 -3.30 17.42
C ILE A 178 6.82 -4.67 18.05
N ALA A 179 6.68 -5.73 17.22
CA ALA A 179 6.49 -7.09 17.73
C ALA A 179 7.66 -7.53 18.64
N MET A 180 8.91 -7.29 18.19
CA MET A 180 10.10 -7.61 18.98
C MET A 180 10.15 -6.86 20.32
N ALA A 181 9.71 -5.60 20.35
CA ALA A 181 9.65 -4.82 21.59
C ALA A 181 8.69 -5.45 22.63
N ARG A 182 7.71 -6.23 22.19
CA ARG A 182 6.80 -7.02 23.04
C ARG A 182 7.32 -8.41 23.38
N GLY A 183 8.49 -8.80 22.87
CA GLY A 183 8.99 -10.18 22.97
C GLY A 183 8.31 -11.16 22.01
N MET A 184 7.60 -10.66 20.99
CA MET A 184 7.01 -11.48 19.94
C MET A 184 8.02 -11.64 18.78
N GLU A 185 8.15 -12.86 18.27
CA GLU A 185 8.93 -13.14 17.06
C GLU A 185 7.98 -13.46 15.91
N LEU A 186 7.92 -12.58 14.91
CA LEU A 186 7.12 -12.82 13.71
C LEU A 186 7.93 -13.65 12.71
N PRO A 187 7.43 -14.80 12.23
CA PRO A 187 8.09 -15.56 11.16
C PRO A 187 8.22 -14.74 9.86
N PRO A 188 9.00 -15.21 8.87
CA PRO A 188 8.97 -14.61 7.53
C PRO A 188 7.57 -14.72 6.91
N MET A 189 7.28 -13.84 5.94
CA MET A 189 6.06 -13.95 5.14
C MET A 189 6.11 -15.23 4.30
N ARG A 190 4.97 -15.90 4.15
CA ARG A 190 4.81 -17.08 3.30
C ARG A 190 5.14 -16.74 1.85
N HIS A 191 5.68 -17.72 1.14
CA HIS A 191 5.93 -17.60 -0.29
C HIS A 191 4.65 -17.18 -1.05
N GLY A 192 4.77 -16.15 -1.89
CA GLY A 192 3.66 -15.59 -2.67
C GLY A 192 2.83 -14.52 -1.95
N ILE A 193 3.07 -14.26 -0.66
CA ILE A 193 2.43 -13.17 0.08
C ILE A 193 3.33 -11.93 0.02
N VAL A 194 2.81 -10.84 -0.56
CA VAL A 194 3.47 -9.53 -0.61
C VAL A 194 2.59 -8.55 0.14
N ALA A 195 2.92 -8.28 1.40
CA ALA A 195 1.97 -7.73 2.37
C ALA A 195 1.45 -6.33 2.02
N ASP A 196 2.26 -5.46 1.41
CA ASP A 196 1.81 -4.15 0.93
C ASP A 196 0.82 -4.28 -0.22
N LEU A 197 1.04 -5.22 -1.15
CA LEU A 197 0.10 -5.49 -2.24
C LEU A 197 -1.19 -6.15 -1.74
N GLU A 198 -1.10 -7.04 -0.74
CA GLU A 198 -2.30 -7.56 -0.07
C GLU A 198 -3.06 -6.42 0.64
N ALA A 199 -2.36 -5.48 1.28
CA ALA A 199 -2.99 -4.32 1.93
C ALA A 199 -3.67 -3.39 0.93
N MET A 200 -3.05 -3.14 -0.23
CA MET A 200 -3.60 -2.28 -1.28
C MET A 200 -4.71 -2.94 -2.11
N THR A 201 -5.01 -4.23 -1.88
CA THR A 201 -6.04 -4.98 -2.63
C THR A 201 -7.11 -5.63 -1.76
N THR A 202 -7.05 -5.43 -0.45
CA THR A 202 -8.03 -5.99 0.51
C THR A 202 -8.48 -4.92 1.50
N SER A 203 -9.72 -5.03 2.00
CA SER A 203 -10.20 -4.16 3.07
C SER A 203 -9.40 -4.39 4.35
N ARG A 204 -9.27 -3.37 5.21
CA ARG A 204 -8.56 -3.48 6.49
C ARG A 204 -9.08 -4.65 7.33
N GLU A 205 -10.40 -4.79 7.44
CA GLU A 205 -11.01 -5.90 8.19
C GLU A 205 -10.59 -7.28 7.68
N ALA A 206 -10.54 -7.47 6.35
CA ALA A 206 -10.14 -8.72 5.74
C ALA A 206 -8.63 -8.96 5.92
N PHE A 207 -7.82 -7.91 5.73
CA PHE A 207 -6.38 -7.96 5.93
C PHE A 207 -6.02 -8.37 7.36
N VAL A 208 -6.56 -7.68 8.37
CA VAL A 208 -6.31 -7.95 9.79
C VAL A 208 -6.76 -9.36 10.18
N ARG A 209 -7.95 -9.77 9.74
CA ARG A 209 -8.49 -11.11 10.00
C ARG A 209 -7.58 -12.23 9.49
N HIS A 210 -6.89 -11.98 8.37
CA HIS A 210 -6.01 -12.96 7.75
C HIS A 210 -4.53 -12.73 8.03
N TYR A 211 -4.16 -11.68 8.76
CA TYR A 211 -2.77 -11.26 8.94
C TYR A 211 -1.90 -12.35 9.57
N ASN A 212 -2.42 -13.08 10.56
CA ASN A 212 -1.70 -14.21 11.15
C ASN A 212 -1.37 -15.33 10.13
N ASN A 213 -2.15 -15.45 9.05
CA ASN A 213 -1.89 -16.44 8.00
C ASN A 213 -0.85 -15.98 6.98
N PHE A 214 -0.37 -14.74 7.06
CA PHE A 214 0.65 -14.23 6.15
C PHE A 214 2.03 -14.77 6.50
N PHE A 215 2.24 -15.21 7.73
CA PHE A 215 3.52 -15.69 8.22
C PHE A 215 3.64 -17.22 8.07
N ASP A 216 4.88 -17.68 7.85
CA ASP A 216 5.23 -19.10 7.96
C ASP A 216 4.91 -19.64 9.37
N ARG A 217 4.81 -20.97 9.48
CA ARG A 217 4.55 -21.67 10.75
C ARG A 217 5.84 -22.06 11.45
#